data_AF-A0A2N9G7P7-F1
#
_entry.id   AF-A0A2N9G7P7-F1
#
_cell.length_a   1.000
_cell.length_b   1.000
_cell.length_c   1.000
_cell.angle_alpha   90.00
_cell.angle_beta   90.00
_cell.angle_gamma   90.00
#
_symmetry.space_group_name_H-M   'P 1'
#
loop_
_entity.id
_entity.type
_entity.pdbx_description
1 polymer ?
#
loop_
_entity_poly.entity_id
_entity_poly.type
_entity_poly.pdbx_seq_one_letter_code
_entity_poly.pdbx_strand_id
1 'polypeptide(L)'
;MAIDYSPTGQEFVTGSYARTVRIFKDDGGHSREIYHTQRMQRVFCVKFSCDASSVTSGNDDTNLRLWKAEASEQLGVLLPREKKRNEYHEAVKITTNTSLRHRHLPLSIDKACCSQAHHESMTETTRKKEARRKAHSAPEAFNANIT
;
A
#
# COMPACT_ATOMS: atom_id res chain seq x y z
N MET A 1 1.31 15.44 8.11
CA MET A 1 1.68 14.01 8.04
C MET A 1 1.31 13.43 9.39
N ALA A 2 0.48 12.39 9.42
CA ALA A 2 0.05 11.75 10.66
C ALA A 2 0.17 10.24 10.53
N ILE A 3 0.35 9.59 11.67
CA ILE A 3 0.37 8.14 11.82
C ILE A 3 -0.45 7.78 13.06
N ASP A 4 -1.20 6.68 12.99
CA ASP A 4 -1.95 6.14 14.10
C ASP A 4 -1.94 4.62 14.01
N TYR A 5 -1.78 3.94 15.14
CA TYR A 5 -1.81 2.49 15.19
C TYR A 5 -3.24 2.00 15.38
N SER A 6 -3.57 0.85 14.78
CA SER A 6 -4.79 0.13 15.10
C SER A 6 -4.77 -0.25 16.59
N PRO A 7 -5.92 -0.22 17.29
CA PRO A 7 -6.01 -0.74 18.65
C PRO A 7 -5.67 -2.23 18.76
N THR A 8 -5.71 -2.98 17.65
CA THR A 8 -5.26 -4.39 17.60
C THR A 8 -3.73 -4.52 17.52
N GLY A 9 -3.01 -3.45 17.20
CA GLY A 9 -1.55 -3.43 17.05
C GLY A 9 -1.00 -4.11 15.79
N GLN A 10 -1.86 -4.74 14.98
CA GLN A 10 -1.42 -5.49 13.79
C GLN A 10 -1.26 -4.62 12.54
N GLU A 11 -1.83 -3.42 12.58
CA GLU A 11 -1.90 -2.50 11.45
C GLU A 11 -1.69 -1.07 11.91
N PHE A 12 -1.24 -0.23 11.00
CA PHE A 12 -1.14 1.21 11.21
C PHE A 12 -1.58 1.96 9.97
N VAL A 13 -2.02 3.19 10.17
CA VAL A 13 -2.49 4.05 9.10
C VAL A 13 -1.64 5.30 9.04
N THR A 14 -1.38 5.76 7.82
CA THR A 14 -0.64 6.99 7.56
C THR A 14 -1.46 7.94 6.70
N GLY A 15 -1.44 9.21 7.07
CA GLY A 15 -1.98 10.32 6.28
C GLY A 15 -0.85 11.12 5.66
N SER A 16 -0.85 11.22 4.33
CA SER A 16 0.19 11.89 3.57
C SER A 16 -0.26 13.26 3.04
N TYR A 17 0.70 14.17 2.88
CA TYR A 17 0.53 15.38 2.10
C TYR A 17 0.27 15.11 0.62
N ALA A 18 0.59 13.91 0.13
CA ALA A 18 0.27 13.44 -1.22
C ALA A 18 -1.23 13.11 -1.41
N ARG A 19 -2.13 13.61 -0.54
CA ARG A 19 -3.58 13.41 -0.65
C ARG A 19 -3.96 11.93 -0.65
N THR A 20 -3.29 11.15 0.19
CA THR A 20 -3.50 9.71 0.32
C THR A 20 -3.56 9.33 1.79
N VAL A 21 -4.47 8.39 2.09
CA VAL A 21 -4.49 7.64 3.35
C VAL A 21 -4.08 6.22 3.01
N ARG A 22 -3.10 5.66 3.72
CA ARG A 22 -2.58 4.32 3.46
C ARG A 22 -2.61 3.50 4.72
N ILE A 23 -3.12 2.27 4.61
CA ILE A 23 -3.11 1.28 5.69
C ILE A 23 -1.99 0.28 5.41
N PHE A 24 -1.22 -0.02 6.43
CA PHE A 24 -0.10 -0.95 6.41
C PHE A 24 -0.32 -2.02 7.45
N LYS A 25 0.13 -3.24 7.14
CA LYS A 25 0.35 -4.28 8.15
C LYS A 25 1.69 -3.99 8.83
N ASP A 26 1.79 -4.29 10.12
CA ASP A 26 3.02 -4.09 10.88
C ASP A 26 4.20 -4.88 10.28
N ASP A 27 3.95 -6.13 9.90
CA ASP A 27 4.93 -7.00 9.22
C ASP A 27 5.03 -6.79 7.69
N GLY A 28 4.34 -5.79 7.16
CA GLY A 28 4.20 -5.58 5.71
C GLY A 28 5.15 -4.52 5.16
N GLY A 29 5.95 -4.87 4.15
CA GLY A 29 6.76 -3.88 3.41
C GLY A 29 5.98 -2.96 2.47
N HIS A 30 4.68 -3.21 2.27
CA HIS A 30 3.85 -2.49 1.30
C HIS A 30 2.50 -2.11 1.91
N SER A 31 1.89 -1.05 1.37
CA SER A 31 0.55 -0.63 1.77
C SER A 31 -0.47 -1.68 1.38
N ARG A 32 -1.24 -2.15 2.36
CA ARG A 32 -2.37 -3.07 2.17
C ARG A 32 -3.48 -2.39 1.36
N GLU A 33 -3.81 -1.16 1.73
CA GLU A 33 -4.88 -0.37 1.11
C GLU A 33 -4.47 1.09 0.94
N ILE A 34 -5.00 1.73 -0.11
CA ILE A 34 -4.75 3.13 -0.44
C ILE A 34 -6.08 3.81 -0.72
N TYR A 35 -6.39 4.83 0.07
CA TYR A 35 -7.55 5.68 -0.10
C TYR A 35 -7.13 7.04 -0.65
N HIS A 36 -7.74 7.42 -1.76
CA HIS A 36 -7.63 8.75 -2.33
C HIS A 36 -8.92 9.14 -3.05
N THR A 37 -9.15 10.44 -3.21
CA THR A 37 -10.28 10.96 -3.99
C THR A 37 -9.84 12.21 -4.72
N GLN A 38 -10.44 12.50 -5.88
CA GLN A 38 -10.07 13.65 -6.70
C GLN A 38 -10.12 14.99 -5.94
N ARG A 39 -11.12 15.16 -5.07
CA ARG A 39 -11.33 16.36 -4.26
C ARG A 39 -10.66 16.30 -2.88
N MET A 40 -9.79 15.33 -2.62
CA MET A 40 -9.13 15.22 -1.33
C MET A 40 -7.86 16.09 -1.32
N GLN A 41 -7.74 17.01 -0.35
CA GLN A 41 -6.50 17.75 -0.13
C GLN A 41 -5.58 17.05 0.89
N ARG A 42 -4.55 17.76 1.32
CA ARG A 42 -3.53 17.30 2.27
C ARG A 42 -4.19 16.76 3.53
N VAL A 43 -3.76 15.58 3.97
CA VAL A 43 -4.26 14.94 5.19
C VAL A 43 -3.36 15.34 6.35
N PHE A 44 -3.96 15.96 7.36
CA PHE A 44 -3.23 16.42 8.55
C PHE A 44 -3.36 15.47 9.72
N CYS A 45 -4.53 14.86 9.90
CA CYS A 45 -4.79 13.91 10.96
C CYS A 45 -5.44 12.65 10.41
N VAL A 46 -5.09 11.53 11.02
CA VAL A 46 -5.74 10.23 10.78
C VAL A 46 -5.90 9.56 12.14
N LYS A 47 -7.02 8.87 12.32
CA LYS A 47 -7.33 8.12 13.53
C LYS A 47 -8.00 6.79 13.20
N PHE A 48 -7.54 5.72 13.83
CA PHE A 48 -8.28 4.47 13.87
C PHE A 48 -9.47 4.59 14.82
N SER A 49 -10.56 3.93 14.44
CA SER A 49 -11.65 3.66 15.36
C SER A 49 -11.20 2.64 16.41
N CYS A 50 -11.79 2.71 17.61
CA CYS A 50 -11.45 1.82 18.73
C CYS A 50 -11.78 0.34 18.47
N ASP A 51 -12.70 0.07 17.53
CA ASP A 51 -13.06 -1.27 17.06
C ASP A 51 -12.19 -1.75 15.88
N ALA A 52 -11.22 -0.96 15.43
CA ALA A 52 -10.38 -1.19 14.25
C ALA A 52 -11.15 -1.40 12.92
N SER A 53 -12.47 -1.15 12.87
CA SER A 53 -13.28 -1.38 11.66
C SER A 53 -13.16 -0.24 10.64
N SER A 54 -12.81 0.95 11.14
CA SER A 54 -12.89 2.20 10.37
C SER A 54 -11.73 3.14 10.69
N VAL A 55 -11.44 4.04 9.76
CA VAL A 55 -10.40 5.05 9.84
C VAL A 55 -11.01 6.42 9.53
N THR A 56 -10.79 7.39 10.40
CA THR A 56 -11.17 8.79 10.15
C THR A 56 -9.96 9.59 9.70
N SER A 57 -10.12 10.42 8.66
CA SER A 57 -9.08 11.33 8.19
C SER A 57 -9.61 12.76 8.11
N GLY A 58 -8.83 13.73 8.58
CA GLY A 58 -9.10 15.15 8.41
C GLY A 58 -8.19 15.78 7.36
N ASN A 59 -8.80 16.48 6.39
CA ASN A 59 -8.10 17.18 5.32
C ASN A 59 -8.08 18.71 5.53
N ASP A 60 -7.28 19.39 4.70
CA ASP A 60 -7.15 20.85 4.66
C ASP A 60 -8.46 21.58 4.31
N ASP A 61 -9.31 20.98 3.48
CA ASP A 61 -10.62 21.53 3.08
C ASP A 61 -11.68 21.43 4.20
N THR A 62 -11.28 21.35 5.47
CA THR A 62 -12.14 21.21 6.65
C THR A 62 -13.06 19.97 6.65
N ASN A 63 -12.86 19.04 5.72
CA ASN A 63 -13.68 17.85 5.62
C ASN A 63 -13.08 16.70 6.44
N LEU A 64 -13.92 16.08 7.26
CA LEU A 64 -13.65 14.78 7.87
C LEU A 64 -14.21 13.69 6.95
N ARG A 65 -13.40 12.67 6.67
CA ARG A 65 -13.80 11.49 5.90
C ARG A 65 -13.66 10.25 6.74
N LEU A 66 -14.63 9.35 6.61
CA LEU A 66 -14.59 8.02 7.19
C LEU A 66 -14.31 7.01 6.09
N TRP A 67 -13.33 6.15 6.34
CA TRP A 67 -12.93 5.04 5.51
C TRP A 67 -13.16 3.76 6.29
N LYS A 68 -13.42 2.66 5.59
CA LYS A 68 -13.33 1.34 6.22
C LYS A 68 -11.85 1.00 6.39
N ALA A 69 -11.53 0.23 7.42
CA ALA A 69 -10.21 -0.39 7.53
C ALA A 69 -10.05 -1.51 6.49
N GLU A 70 -11.14 -2.21 6.17
CA GLU A 70 -11.21 -3.19 5.08
C GLU A 70 -12.23 -2.80 4.02
N ALA A 71 -11.75 -2.47 2.82
CA ALA A 71 -12.60 -2.04 1.71
C ALA A 71 -13.60 -3.12 1.26
N SER A 72 -13.20 -4.39 1.31
CA SER A 72 -14.02 -5.55 0.90
C SER A 72 -15.12 -5.92 1.89
N GLU A 73 -15.02 -5.48 3.14
CA GLU A 73 -15.95 -5.88 4.17
C GLU A 73 -17.34 -5.28 3.93
N GLN A 74 -18.38 -6.10 4.04
CA GLN A 74 -19.76 -5.68 3.81
C GLN A 74 -20.29 -4.89 5.01
N LEU A 75 -21.01 -3.78 4.77
CA LEU A 75 -21.65 -3.02 5.84
C LEU A 75 -22.92 -3.72 6.32
N GLY A 76 -23.14 -3.72 7.63
CA GLY A 76 -24.36 -4.20 8.26
C GLY A 76 -24.23 -5.60 8.88
N VAL A 77 -25.36 -6.11 9.38
CA VAL A 77 -25.40 -7.43 10.03
C VAL A 77 -25.37 -8.52 8.96
N LEU A 78 -24.29 -9.29 8.92
CA LEU A 78 -24.18 -10.46 8.06
C LEU A 78 -25.04 -11.61 8.60
N LEU A 79 -25.84 -12.23 7.72
CA LEU A 79 -26.59 -13.43 8.09
C LEU A 79 -25.61 -14.58 8.37
N PRO A 80 -25.92 -15.53 9.27
CA PRO A 80 -25.04 -16.66 9.56
C PRO A 80 -24.62 -17.47 8.31
N ARG A 81 -25.52 -17.56 7.32
CA ARG A 81 -25.24 -18.22 6.03
C ARG A 81 -24.18 -17.47 5.22
N GLU A 82 -24.23 -16.14 5.21
CA GLU A 82 -23.29 -15.30 4.47
C GLU A 82 -21.91 -15.30 5.13
N LYS A 83 -21.87 -15.24 6.46
CA LYS A 83 -20.62 -15.35 7.23
C LYS A 83 -19.89 -16.67 6.91
N LYS A 84 -20.58 -17.81 6.99
CA LYS A 84 -20.01 -19.12 6.64
C LYS A 84 -19.49 -19.18 5.19
N ARG A 85 -20.22 -18.58 4.25
CA ARG A 85 -19.79 -18.50 2.84
C ARG A 85 -18.51 -17.69 2.71
N ASN A 86 -18.40 -16.55 3.40
CA ASN A 86 -17.22 -15.71 3.36
C ASN A 86 -16.00 -16.43 3.97
N GLU A 87 -16.16 -17.06 5.14
CA GLU A 87 -15.13 -17.90 5.78
C GLU A 87 -14.65 -19.01 4.84
N TYR A 88 -15.59 -19.68 4.15
CA TYR A 88 -15.24 -20.68 3.15
C TYR A 88 -14.45 -20.09 1.98
N HIS A 89 -14.86 -18.94 1.45
CA HIS A 89 -14.13 -18.27 0.37
C HIS A 89 -12.72 -17.83 0.79
N GLU A 90 -12.55 -17.37 2.03
CA GLU A 90 -11.24 -17.02 2.58
C GLU A 90 -10.32 -18.25 2.72
N ALA A 91 -10.84 -19.35 3.27
CA ALA A 91 -10.11 -20.61 3.38
C ALA A 91 -9.68 -21.15 2.00
N VAL A 92 -10.56 -21.04 1.00
CA VAL A 92 -10.25 -21.41 -0.38
C VAL A 92 -9.16 -20.51 -0.95
N LYS A 93 -9.20 -19.18 -0.76
CA LYS A 93 -8.16 -18.26 -1.22
C LYS A 93 -6.78 -18.65 -0.66
N ILE A 94 -6.71 -19.00 0.62
CA ILE A 94 -5.46 -19.43 1.26
C ILE A 94 -4.94 -20.71 0.58
N THR A 95 -5.82 -21.69 0.38
CA THR A 95 -5.50 -22.98 -0.23
C THR A 95 -5.10 -22.84 -1.71
N THR A 96 -5.76 -21.96 -2.46
CA THR A 96 -5.38 -21.68 -3.84
C THR A 96 -4.05 -20.97 -3.90
N ASN A 97 -3.78 -20.01 -3.01
CA ASN A 97 -2.50 -19.30 -2.98
C ASN A 97 -1.34 -20.24 -2.66
N THR A 98 -1.51 -21.19 -1.73
CA THR A 98 -0.50 -22.22 -1.45
C THR A 98 -0.37 -23.20 -2.63
N SER A 99 -1.46 -23.64 -3.24
CA SER A 99 -1.43 -24.53 -4.39
C SER A 99 -0.82 -23.88 -5.64
N LEU A 100 -1.09 -22.60 -5.89
CA LEU A 100 -0.53 -21.81 -6.99
C LEU A 100 0.98 -21.64 -6.87
N ARG A 101 1.52 -21.57 -5.65
CA ARG A 101 2.98 -21.59 -5.41
C ARG A 101 3.63 -22.92 -5.80
N HIS A 102 2.87 -24.00 -5.88
CA HIS A 102 3.37 -25.36 -6.11
C HIS A 102 2.91 -26.00 -7.42
N ARG A 103 2.15 -25.29 -8.28
CA ARG A 103 1.79 -25.79 -9.61
C ARG A 103 2.65 -25.12 -10.67
N HIS A 104 3.18 -25.91 -11.61
CA HIS A 104 3.70 -25.39 -12.86
C HIS A 104 2.58 -24.65 -13.58
N LEU A 105 2.71 -23.32 -13.67
CA LEU A 105 1.71 -22.49 -14.34
C LEU A 105 1.68 -22.84 -15.83
N PRO A 106 0.51 -22.80 -16.48
CA PRO A 106 0.46 -22.84 -17.93
C PRO A 106 1.27 -21.66 -18.50
N LEU A 107 2.10 -21.93 -19.51
CA LEU A 107 3.13 -21.03 -20.07
C LEU A 107 2.66 -19.60 -20.41
N SER A 108 1.36 -19.36 -20.57
CA SER A 108 0.79 -18.03 -20.83
C SER A 108 0.79 -17.10 -19.61
N ILE A 109 0.61 -17.64 -18.40
CA ILE A 109 0.60 -16.86 -17.15
C ILE A 109 2.02 -16.63 -16.64
N ASP A 110 2.89 -17.62 -16.82
CA ASP A 110 4.31 -17.53 -16.46
C ASP A 110 5.03 -16.44 -17.28
N LYS A 111 4.68 -16.29 -18.57
CA LYS A 111 5.20 -15.22 -19.43
C LYS A 111 4.79 -13.81 -18.99
N ALA A 112 3.65 -13.64 -18.34
CA ALA A 112 3.21 -12.34 -17.80
C ALA A 112 3.98 -11.96 -16.52
N CYS A 113 4.27 -12.94 -15.66
CA CYS A 113 5.09 -12.71 -14.46
C CYS A 113 6.57 -12.50 -14.80
N CYS A 114 7.11 -13.28 -15.75
CA CYS A 114 8.49 -13.17 -16.20
C CYS A 114 8.73 -11.87 -17.00
N SER A 115 7.74 -11.35 -17.74
CA SER A 115 7.88 -10.06 -18.43
C SER A 115 7.91 -8.88 -17.46
N GLN A 116 7.10 -8.91 -16.39
CA GLN A 116 7.15 -7.94 -15.29
C GLN A 116 8.48 -8.03 -14.51
N ALA A 117 8.92 -9.23 -14.14
CA ALA A 117 10.20 -9.46 -13.45
C ALA A 117 11.43 -9.08 -14.31
N HIS A 118 11.37 -9.31 -15.62
CA HIS A 118 12.41 -8.86 -16.56
C HIS A 118 12.40 -7.33 -16.68
N HIS A 119 11.23 -6.69 -16.64
CA HIS A 119 11.16 -5.23 -16.65
C HIS A 119 11.70 -4.62 -15.36
N GLU A 120 11.42 -5.24 -14.21
CA GLU A 120 11.93 -4.85 -12.90
C GLU A 120 13.45 -5.00 -12.81
N SER A 121 14.02 -6.12 -13.24
CA SER A 121 15.48 -6.31 -13.27
C SER A 121 16.19 -5.33 -14.22
N MET A 122 15.55 -4.98 -15.35
CA MET A 122 16.03 -3.92 -16.24
C MET A 122 15.96 -2.54 -15.57
N THR A 123 14.92 -2.22 -14.80
CA THR A 123 14.85 -0.96 -14.04
C THR A 123 15.83 -0.90 -12.86
N GLU A 124 16.15 -2.03 -12.24
CA GLU A 124 17.15 -2.09 -11.17
C GLU A 124 18.56 -1.93 -11.71
N THR A 125 18.87 -2.51 -12.87
CA THR A 125 20.18 -2.36 -13.52
C THR A 125 20.39 -0.93 -14.02
N THR A 126 19.37 -0.28 -14.58
CA THR A 126 19.43 1.15 -14.95
C THR A 126 19.59 2.03 -13.72
N ARG A 127 18.84 1.77 -12.63
CA ARG A 127 18.96 2.49 -11.35
C ARG A 127 20.36 2.34 -10.72
N LYS A 128 20.95 1.13 -10.74
CA LYS A 128 22.32 0.89 -10.26
C LYS A 128 23.36 1.62 -11.11
N LYS A 129 23.18 1.66 -12.45
CA LYS A 129 24.07 2.37 -13.37
C LYS A 129 23.98 3.89 -13.18
N GLU A 130 22.79 4.44 -12.97
CA GLU A 130 22.59 5.85 -12.66
C GLU A 130 23.16 6.24 -11.29
N ALA A 131 22.99 5.40 -10.28
CA ALA A 131 23.58 5.62 -8.95
C ALA A 131 25.12 5.64 -9.02
N ARG A 132 25.73 4.72 -9.77
CA ARG A 132 27.17 4.74 -10.03
C ARG A 132 27.60 5.97 -10.83
N ARG A 133 26.83 6.37 -11.85
CA ARG A 133 27.10 7.60 -12.62
C ARG A 133 27.06 8.84 -11.72
N LYS A 134 26.09 8.95 -10.82
CA LYS A 134 26.01 10.04 -9.83
C LYS A 134 27.17 10.00 -8.83
N ALA A 135 27.55 8.82 -8.34
CA ALA A 135 28.66 8.66 -7.41
C ALA A 135 30.04 8.95 -8.05
N HIS A 136 30.18 8.72 -9.36
CA HIS A 136 31.40 8.98 -10.12
C HIS A 136 31.36 10.30 -10.92
N SER A 137 30.30 11.10 -10.78
CA SER A 137 30.30 12.47 -11.29
C SER A 137 31.06 13.33 -10.28
N ALA A 138 32.17 13.94 -10.69
CA ALA A 138 32.95 14.83 -9.83
C ALA A 138 32.07 16.00 -9.33
N PRO A 139 32.19 16.43 -8.07
CA PRO A 139 31.59 17.67 -7.61
C PRO A 139 32.53 18.80 -8.03
N GLU A 140 32.44 19.29 -9.27
CA GLU A 140 33.26 20.43 -9.67
C GLU A 140 32.45 21.58 -10.26
N ALA A 141 32.80 22.75 -9.72
CA ALA A 141 32.57 24.09 -10.23
C ALA A 141 31.19 24.74 -9.98
N PHE A 142 30.92 25.08 -8.72
CA PHE A 142 30.27 26.36 -8.42
C PHE A 142 30.72 26.90 -7.05
N ASN A 143 31.87 27.58 -7.03
CA ASN A 143 32.07 28.76 -6.20
C ASN A 143 33.21 29.58 -6.81
N ALA A 144 32.80 30.76 -7.25
CA ALA A 144 33.55 31.69 -8.05
C ALA A 144 34.57 32.49 -7.23
N ASN A 145 35.59 32.95 -7.96
CA ASN A 145 36.40 34.13 -7.69
C ASN A 145 35.63 35.23 -6.92
N ILE A 146 36.08 35.53 -5.71
CA ILE A 146 35.92 36.85 -5.08
C ILE A 146 37.30 37.27 -4.57
N THR A 147 38.03 37.98 -5.41
CA THR A 147 38.92 39.11 -5.08
C THR A 147 38.89 40.05 -6.26
#